data_AF-A0A8J5TLF9-F1
#
_entry.id   AF-A0A8J5TLF9-F1
#
_cell.length_a   1.000
_cell.length_b   1.000
_cell.length_c   1.000
_cell.angle_alpha   90.00
_cell.angle_beta   90.00
_cell.angle_gamma   90.00
#
_symmetry.space_group_name_H-M   'P 1'
#
loop_
_entity.id
_entity.type
_entity.pdbx_description
1 polymer ?
#
loop_
_entity_poly.entity_id
_entity_poly.type
_entity_poly.pdbx_seq_one_letter_code
_entity_poly.pdbx_strand_id
1 'polypeptide(L)'
;MGKLRLGTKSDLVYSLEELISPPTRNSTPASILEPSVDKIDSPTADVVILDGAAIVNLMKLGISCTFSEYSTQVFLPYINSQLQYGNRVDLVWDEYIPGSLKTYTRSNRGKGSLRRVESSNALPRNWQEFLRNDDNKIERFFFLSSRD
;
A
#
# COMPACT_ATOMS: atom_id res chain seq x y z
N MET A 1 7.64 20.51 -17.12
CA MET A 1 6.72 19.59 -17.83
C MET A 1 7.03 18.16 -17.40
N GLY A 2 6.10 17.47 -16.72
CA GLY A 2 6.30 16.08 -16.32
C GLY A 2 6.22 15.14 -17.53
N LYS A 3 7.23 14.28 -17.71
CA LYS A 3 7.21 13.20 -18.72
C LYS A 3 6.54 11.97 -18.11
N LEU A 4 5.52 11.45 -18.78
CA LEU A 4 4.97 10.13 -18.49
C LEU A 4 6.04 9.06 -18.77
N ARG A 5 6.34 8.25 -17.75
CA ARG A 5 7.19 7.07 -17.89
C ARG A 5 6.32 5.85 -18.12
N LEU A 6 6.60 5.09 -19.17
CA LEU A 6 6.00 3.80 -19.43
C LEU A 6 6.79 2.75 -18.66
N GLY A 7 6.12 1.92 -17.87
CA GLY A 7 6.75 0.87 -17.07
C GLY A 7 5.78 -0.28 -16.82
N THR A 8 6.34 -1.45 -16.53
CA THR A 8 5.59 -2.63 -16.11
C THR A 8 5.15 -2.50 -14.65
N LYS A 9 4.21 -3.35 -14.23
CA LYS A 9 3.76 -3.37 -12.83
C LYS A 9 4.89 -3.71 -11.86
N SER A 10 5.92 -4.43 -12.32
CA SER A 10 7.13 -4.73 -11.54
C SER A 10 7.99 -3.50 -11.32
N ASP A 11 8.01 -2.56 -12.28
CA ASP A 11 8.80 -1.32 -12.17
C ASP A 11 8.28 -0.45 -11.03
N LEU A 12 6.96 -0.47 -10.77
CA LEU A 12 6.37 0.19 -9.60
C LEU A 12 6.87 -0.42 -8.28
N VAL A 13 7.04 -1.75 -8.22
CA VAL A 13 7.52 -2.43 -7.01
C VAL A 13 8.96 -2.02 -6.72
N TYR A 14 9.82 -1.96 -7.73
CA TYR A 14 11.20 -1.50 -7.57
C TYR A 14 11.28 -0.04 -7.09
N SER A 15 10.49 0.85 -7.68
CA SER A 15 10.44 2.24 -7.22
C SER A 15 9.96 2.38 -5.78
N LEU A 16 9.05 1.51 -5.33
CA LEU A 16 8.56 1.49 -3.95
C LEU A 16 9.58 0.87 -2.99
N GLU A 17 10.30 -0.19 -3.40
CA GLU A 17 11.38 -0.80 -2.60
C GLU A 17 12.55 0.15 -2.38
N GLU A 18 12.86 1.00 -3.37
CA GLU A 18 13.90 2.02 -3.28
C GLU A 18 13.53 3.13 -2.29
N LEU A 19 12.25 3.49 -2.17
CA LEU A 19 11.74 4.46 -1.20
C LEU A 19 11.68 3.93 0.23
N ILE A 20 11.55 2.61 0.41
CA ILE A 20 11.39 1.96 1.72
C ILE A 20 12.74 1.49 2.29
N SER A 21 13.78 1.34 1.46
CA SER A 21 15.09 0.88 1.92
C SER A 21 15.87 2.00 2.63
N PRO A 22 16.35 1.79 3.88
CA PRO A 22 17.24 2.75 4.53
C PRO A 22 18.56 2.83 3.74
N PRO A 23 19.25 3.99 3.71
CA PRO A 23 20.52 4.12 3.02
C PRO A 23 21.53 3.15 3.65
N THR A 24 21.85 2.08 2.92
CA THR A 24 22.92 1.15 3.31
C THR A 24 24.23 1.90 3.32
N ARG A 25 24.74 2.18 4.52
CA ARG A 25 26.11 2.65 4.74
C ARG A 25 27.07 1.50 4.41
N ASN A 26 27.42 1.37 3.14
CA ASN A 26 28.56 0.55 2.74
C ASN A 26 29.80 1.44 2.76
N SER A 27 30.62 1.20 3.76
CA SER A 27 31.96 1.76 3.98
C SER A 27 32.91 1.43 2.82
N THR A 28 33.44 2.45 2.14
CA THR A 28 34.74 2.46 1.43
C THR A 28 35.21 3.93 1.28
N PRO A 29 36.51 4.25 1.45
CA PRO A 29 36.95 5.62 1.73
C PRO A 29 37.19 6.48 0.47
N ALA A 30 37.18 7.80 0.72
CA ALA A 30 37.28 8.90 -0.21
C ALA A 30 38.39 8.78 -1.28
N SER A 31 37.97 8.78 -2.55
CA SER A 31 38.49 9.71 -3.56
C SER A 31 37.68 9.54 -4.85
N ILE A 32 37.12 10.65 -5.33
CA ILE A 32 36.72 11.02 -6.70
C ILE A 32 35.50 11.92 -6.52
N LEU A 33 35.71 13.18 -6.90
CA LEU A 33 34.71 14.24 -6.94
C LEU A 33 33.60 13.81 -7.91
N GLU A 34 32.52 13.22 -7.41
CA GLU A 34 31.30 13.17 -8.20
C GLU A 34 30.65 14.56 -8.15
N PRO A 35 30.29 15.13 -9.31
CA PRO A 35 29.54 16.38 -9.34
C PRO A 35 28.28 16.15 -8.51
N SER A 36 27.99 17.08 -7.61
CA SER A 36 26.71 17.13 -6.91
C SER A 36 25.62 17.02 -7.97
N VAL A 37 25.03 15.83 -8.11
CA VAL A 37 23.75 15.69 -8.75
C VAL A 37 22.87 16.54 -7.86
N ASP A 38 22.61 17.78 -8.30
CA ASP A 38 21.63 18.64 -7.70
C ASP A 38 20.45 17.74 -7.43
N LYS A 39 20.16 17.52 -6.14
CA LYS A 39 19.03 16.74 -5.68
C LYS A 39 17.87 17.37 -6.43
N ILE A 40 17.42 16.69 -7.50
CA ILE A 40 16.39 17.23 -8.38
C ILE A 40 15.29 17.57 -7.41
N ASP A 41 15.03 18.87 -7.25
CA ASP A 41 14.03 19.38 -6.34
C ASP A 41 12.73 18.92 -6.96
N SER A 42 12.37 17.68 -6.64
CA SER A 42 11.16 17.05 -7.12
C SER A 42 10.07 17.95 -6.60
N PRO A 43 9.23 18.51 -7.50
CA PRO A 43 8.24 19.49 -7.09
C PRO A 43 7.48 18.92 -5.90
N THR A 44 7.47 19.67 -4.81
CA THR A 44 6.80 19.28 -3.58
C THR A 44 5.36 19.00 -3.95
N ALA A 45 4.95 17.73 -3.90
CA ALA A 45 3.58 17.38 -4.22
C ALA A 45 2.72 17.85 -3.05
N ASP A 46 1.66 18.62 -3.31
CA ASP A 46 0.73 19.01 -2.25
C ASP A 46 -0.05 17.81 -1.71
N VAL A 47 -0.31 16.82 -2.57
CA VAL A 47 -1.13 15.65 -2.28
C VAL A 47 -0.47 14.38 -2.83
N VAL A 48 -0.42 13.35 -2.00
CA VAL A 48 -0.07 11.97 -2.37
C VAL A 48 -1.35 11.15 -2.43
N ILE A 49 -1.64 10.52 -3.57
CA ILE A 49 -2.81 9.65 -3.73
C ILE A 49 -2.35 8.20 -3.84
N LEU A 50 -2.88 7.34 -2.97
CA LEU A 50 -2.53 5.92 -2.90
C LEU A 50 -3.71 5.04 -3.32
N ASP A 51 -3.42 4.02 -4.12
CA ASP A 51 -4.33 2.88 -4.33
C ASP A 51 -4.30 1.99 -3.09
N GLY A 52 -5.32 2.10 -2.23
CA GLY A 52 -5.38 1.39 -0.96
C GLY A 52 -5.41 -0.12 -1.13
N ALA A 53 -6.05 -0.64 -2.18
CA ALA A 53 -6.05 -2.07 -2.45
C ALA A 53 -4.65 -2.57 -2.81
N ALA A 54 -3.88 -1.78 -3.56
CA ALA A 54 -2.47 -2.10 -3.85
C ALA A 54 -1.61 -2.06 -2.58
N ILE A 55 -1.74 -1.02 -1.76
CA ILE A 55 -0.97 -0.86 -0.52
C ILE A 55 -1.20 -2.02 0.46
N VAL A 56 -2.46 -2.41 0.70
CA VAL A 56 -2.77 -3.53 1.60
C VAL A 56 -2.25 -4.88 1.08
N ASN A 57 -2.14 -5.04 -0.25
CA ASN A 57 -1.54 -6.24 -0.84
C ASN A 57 -0.01 -6.24 -0.79
N LEU A 58 0.61 -5.06 -0.83
CA LEU A 58 2.05 -4.88 -0.71
C LEU A 58 2.54 -5.16 0.71
N MET A 59 1.75 -4.76 1.72
CA MET A 59 2.10 -4.93 3.12
C MET A 59 2.02 -6.40 3.56
N LYS A 60 3.15 -6.95 3.99
CA LYS A 60 3.19 -8.27 4.63
C LYS A 60 2.54 -8.19 6.01
N LEU A 61 1.76 -9.20 6.38
CA LEU A 61 1.05 -9.26 7.66
C LEU A 61 1.95 -9.40 8.92
N GLY A 62 3.26 -9.51 8.76
CA GLY A 62 4.22 -9.52 9.87
C GLY A 62 3.84 -10.50 11.00
N ILE A 63 4.09 -10.09 12.24
CA ILE A 63 3.75 -10.82 13.48
C ILE A 63 2.37 -10.38 14.03
N SER A 64 1.67 -9.46 13.35
CA SER A 64 0.40 -8.93 13.85
C SER A 64 -0.64 -10.06 14.01
N CYS A 65 -1.21 -10.16 15.21
CA CYS A 65 -2.15 -11.21 15.56
C CYS A 65 -3.58 -10.80 15.21
N THR A 66 -3.91 -9.51 15.32
CA THR A 66 -5.26 -8.96 15.13
C THR A 66 -5.34 -7.84 14.10
N PHE A 67 -6.55 -7.55 13.59
CA PHE A 67 -6.76 -6.40 12.68
C PHE A 67 -6.40 -5.06 13.33
N SER A 68 -6.63 -4.91 14.64
CA SER A 68 -6.23 -3.70 15.36
C SER A 68 -4.72 -3.50 15.38
N GLU A 69 -3.97 -4.56 15.69
CA GLU A 69 -2.50 -4.51 15.68
C GLU A 69 -1.95 -4.28 14.27
N TYR A 70 -2.52 -4.93 13.25
CA TYR A 70 -2.16 -4.67 11.86
C TYR A 70 -2.35 -3.19 11.49
N SER A 71 -3.50 -2.62 11.85
CA SER A 71 -3.81 -1.22 11.60
C SER A 71 -2.80 -0.29 12.27
N THR A 72 -2.50 -0.49 13.56
CA THR A 72 -1.66 0.43 14.33
C THR A 72 -0.15 0.24 14.12
N GLN A 73 0.31 -0.98 13.86
CA GLN A 73 1.74 -1.30 13.80
C GLN A 73 2.29 -1.37 12.38
N VAL A 74 1.44 -1.60 11.38
CA VAL A 74 1.87 -1.79 9.99
C VAL A 74 1.25 -0.75 9.06
N PHE A 75 -0.08 -0.67 9.05
CA PHE A 75 -0.79 0.13 8.05
C PHE A 75 -0.64 1.64 8.30
N LEU A 76 -1.06 2.14 9.46
CA LEU A 76 -1.01 3.58 9.78
C LEU A 76 0.42 4.17 9.75
N PRO A 77 1.45 3.49 10.29
CA PRO A 77 2.82 3.99 10.21
C PRO A 77 3.30 4.21 8.78
N TYR A 78 2.92 3.33 7.85
CA TYR A 78 3.25 3.49 6.44
C TYR A 78 2.50 4.65 5.78
N ILE A 79 1.20 4.81 6.06
CA ILE A 79 0.41 5.93 5.52
C ILE A 79 1.00 7.26 6.02
N ASN A 80 1.33 7.35 7.30
CA ASN A 80 1.95 8.52 7.90
C ASN A 80 3.34 8.81 7.32
N SER A 81 4.12 7.79 6.98
CA SER A 81 5.43 8.02 6.33
C SER A 81 5.29 8.62 4.94
N GLN A 82 4.15 8.45 4.26
CA GLN A 82 3.93 9.08 2.95
C GLN A 82 3.76 10.61 3.02
N LEU A 83 3.46 11.17 4.20
CA LEU A 83 3.42 12.63 4.40
C LEU A 83 4.78 13.31 4.19
N GLN A 84 5.88 12.55 4.17
CA GLN A 84 7.19 13.10 3.80
C GLN A 84 7.27 13.51 2.31
N TYR A 85 6.35 12.99 1.47
CA TYR A 85 6.29 13.28 0.04
C TYR A 85 5.21 14.30 -0.33
N GLY A 86 4.39 14.74 0.64
CA GLY A 86 3.41 15.79 0.42
C GLY A 86 2.60 16.18 1.65
N ASN A 87 1.90 17.31 1.58
CA ASN A 87 1.19 17.90 2.72
C ASN A 87 -0.06 17.11 3.14
N ARG A 88 -0.57 16.27 2.24
CA ARG A 88 -1.78 15.45 2.43
C ARG A 88 -1.61 14.09 1.77
N VAL A 89 -2.12 13.05 2.40
CA VAL A 89 -2.21 11.70 1.83
C VAL A 89 -3.68 11.33 1.71
N ASP A 90 -4.11 11.01 0.50
CA ASP A 90 -5.44 10.50 0.19
C ASP A 90 -5.38 9.03 -0.18
N LEU A 91 -6.21 8.22 0.48
CA LEU A 91 -6.32 6.80 0.21
C LEU A 91 -7.59 6.51 -0.57
N VAL A 92 -7.43 5.90 -1.75
CA VAL A 92 -8.54 5.56 -2.64
C VAL A 92 -8.77 4.06 -2.60
N TRP A 93 -10.01 3.67 -2.25
CA TRP A 93 -10.44 2.28 -2.24
C TRP A 93 -11.25 1.95 -3.49
N ASP A 94 -11.13 0.72 -3.98
CA ASP A 94 -12.00 0.21 -5.04
C ASP A 94 -13.45 0.15 -4.54
N GLU A 95 -14.38 0.72 -5.30
CA GLU A 95 -15.82 0.51 -5.12
C GLU A 95 -16.31 -0.64 -6.00
N TYR A 96 -17.02 -1.59 -5.41
CA TYR A 96 -17.55 -2.76 -6.08
C TYR A 96 -19.03 -2.61 -6.37
N ILE A 97 -19.34 -1.84 -7.41
CA ILE A 97 -20.74 -1.57 -7.80
C ILE A 97 -21.37 -2.83 -8.43
N PRO A 98 -22.58 -3.24 -7.98
CA PRO A 98 -23.32 -4.33 -8.60
C PRO A 98 -23.54 -4.12 -10.11
N GLY A 99 -23.38 -5.18 -10.91
CA GLY A 99 -23.56 -5.11 -12.37
C GLY A 99 -22.38 -4.54 -13.16
N SER A 100 -21.28 -4.13 -12.52
CA SER A 100 -20.08 -3.70 -13.22
C SER A 100 -19.33 -4.88 -13.88
N LEU A 101 -18.55 -4.59 -14.93
CA LEU A 101 -17.69 -5.58 -15.60
C LEU A 101 -16.63 -6.18 -14.64
N LYS A 102 -16.17 -5.38 -13.67
CA LYS A 102 -15.28 -5.85 -12.59
C LYS A 102 -15.98 -6.92 -11.75
N THR A 103 -17.24 -6.71 -11.38
CA THR A 103 -18.04 -7.66 -10.58
C THR A 103 -18.21 -8.99 -11.31
N TYR A 104 -18.55 -8.96 -12.60
CA TYR A 104 -18.69 -10.18 -13.42
C TYR A 104 -17.37 -10.95 -13.58
N THR A 105 -16.26 -10.24 -13.81
CA THR A 105 -14.94 -10.90 -13.93
C THR A 105 -14.49 -11.52 -12.60
N ARG A 106 -14.99 -11.02 -11.47
CA ARG A 106 -14.64 -11.47 -10.12
C ARG A 106 -15.51 -12.61 -9.61
N SER A 107 -16.79 -12.67 -9.96
CA SER A 107 -17.64 -13.83 -9.63
C SER A 107 -17.05 -15.15 -10.13
N ASN A 108 -16.24 -15.10 -11.19
CA ASN A 108 -15.57 -16.25 -11.78
C ASN A 108 -14.31 -16.71 -11.02
N ARG A 109 -13.84 -15.98 -10.00
CA ARG A 109 -12.61 -16.31 -9.25
C ARG A 109 -12.83 -17.21 -8.02
N GLY A 110 -14.08 -17.62 -7.78
CA GLY A 110 -14.49 -18.47 -6.67
C GLY A 110 -14.80 -17.69 -5.38
N LYS A 111 -15.50 -18.34 -4.45
CA LYS A 111 -15.86 -17.76 -3.15
C LYS A 111 -14.73 -18.03 -2.14
N GLY A 112 -14.08 -16.97 -1.66
CA GLY A 112 -13.17 -17.07 -0.51
C GLY A 112 -13.93 -17.29 0.80
N SER A 113 -13.22 -17.71 1.86
CA SER A 113 -13.82 -17.83 3.20
C SER A 113 -14.23 -16.46 3.74
N LEU A 114 -15.51 -16.33 4.13
CA LEU A 114 -16.00 -15.14 4.81
C LEU A 114 -15.40 -15.07 6.21
N ARG A 115 -14.80 -13.94 6.57
CA ARG A 115 -14.36 -13.64 7.93
C ARG A 115 -14.73 -12.23 8.29
N ARG A 116 -15.34 -12.09 9.46
CA ARG A 116 -15.67 -10.81 10.05
C ARG A 116 -14.42 -10.00 10.38
N VAL A 117 -14.35 -8.78 9.89
CA VAL A 117 -13.25 -7.85 10.17
C VAL A 117 -13.58 -6.99 11.38
N GLU A 118 -12.96 -7.29 12.52
CA GLU A 118 -13.10 -6.53 13.75
C GLU A 118 -11.77 -6.38 14.47
N SER A 119 -11.67 -5.34 15.29
CA SER A 119 -10.47 -4.95 16.02
C SER A 119 -9.76 -6.13 16.71
N SER A 120 -10.50 -6.93 17.48
CA SER A 120 -9.98 -8.04 18.29
C SER A 120 -9.86 -9.36 17.53
N ASN A 121 -10.43 -9.45 16.33
CA ASN A 121 -10.39 -10.69 15.55
C ASN A 121 -8.99 -10.94 15.02
N ALA A 122 -8.61 -12.22 15.05
CA ALA A 122 -7.33 -12.64 14.55
C ALA A 122 -7.26 -12.47 13.02
N LEU A 123 -6.09 -12.11 12.53
CA LEU A 123 -5.86 -12.00 11.09
C LEU A 123 -6.02 -13.38 10.42
N PRO A 124 -6.51 -13.42 9.17
CA PRO A 124 -6.61 -14.64 8.39
C PRO A 124 -5.22 -15.21 8.12
N ARG A 125 -5.02 -16.49 8.47
CA ARG A 125 -3.77 -17.22 8.13
C ARG A 125 -3.55 -17.31 6.62
N ASN A 126 -4.63 -17.52 5.86
CA ASN A 126 -4.61 -17.53 4.40
C ASN A 126 -5.14 -16.19 3.87
N TRP A 127 -4.26 -15.20 3.80
CA TRP A 127 -4.62 -13.84 3.38
C TRP A 127 -5.15 -13.79 1.95
N GLN A 128 -4.56 -14.58 1.04
CA GLN A 128 -4.97 -14.63 -0.36
C GLN A 128 -6.40 -15.16 -0.52
N GLU A 129 -6.78 -16.15 0.28
CA GLU A 129 -8.15 -16.68 0.27
C GLU A 129 -9.14 -15.71 0.90
N PHE A 130 -8.77 -15.08 2.02
CA PHE A 130 -9.56 -14.00 2.62
C PHE A 130 -9.83 -12.87 1.61
N LEU A 131 -8.79 -12.48 0.85
CA LEU A 131 -8.85 -11.48 -0.22
C LEU A 131 -9.64 -11.90 -1.47
N ARG A 132 -10.11 -13.16 -1.58
CA ARG A 132 -10.98 -13.56 -2.70
C ARG A 132 -12.43 -13.22 -2.45
N ASN A 133 -12.84 -13.04 -1.19
CA ASN A 133 -14.17 -12.63 -0.82
C ASN A 133 -14.27 -11.09 -0.84
N ASP A 134 -15.29 -10.54 -1.50
CA ASP A 134 -15.45 -9.10 -1.66
C ASP A 134 -15.99 -8.42 -0.40
N ASP A 135 -16.87 -9.09 0.36
CA ASP A 135 -17.39 -8.59 1.64
C ASP A 135 -16.24 -8.37 2.63
N ASN A 136 -15.30 -9.33 2.69
CA ASN A 136 -14.08 -9.20 3.51
C ASN A 136 -13.24 -7.96 3.14
N LYS A 137 -13.16 -7.61 1.86
CA LYS A 137 -12.40 -6.42 1.42
C LYS A 137 -13.14 -5.17 1.82
N ILE A 138 -14.45 -5.13 1.56
CA ILE A 138 -15.32 -4.00 1.89
C ILE A 138 -15.25 -3.73 3.40
N GLU A 139 -15.49 -4.74 4.24
CA GLU A 139 -15.39 -4.63 5.69
C GLU A 139 -14.01 -4.13 6.14
N ARG A 140 -12.93 -4.64 5.52
CA ARG A 140 -11.57 -4.18 5.83
C ARG A 140 -11.32 -2.74 5.41
N PHE A 141 -11.78 -2.33 4.23
CA PHE A 141 -11.64 -0.95 3.77
C PHE A 141 -12.36 0.00 4.71
N PHE A 142 -13.58 -0.35 5.13
CA PHE A 142 -14.31 0.39 6.15
C PHE A 142 -13.54 0.42 7.48
N PHE A 143 -13.05 -0.72 7.95
CA PHE A 143 -12.29 -0.81 9.20
C PHE A 143 -11.05 0.09 9.20
N LEU A 144 -10.27 0.10 8.10
CA LEU A 144 -9.06 0.90 7.96
C LEU A 144 -9.34 2.39 7.72
N SER A 145 -10.53 2.73 7.21
CA SER A 145 -10.93 4.12 6.94
C SER A 145 -11.65 4.78 8.12
N SER A 146 -12.14 3.99 9.08
CA SER A 146 -12.94 4.48 10.22
C SER A 146 -12.11 4.71 11.48
N ARG A 147 -10.78 4.60 11.39
CA ARG A 147 -9.85 4.83 12.50
C ARG A 147 -9.06 6.10 12.21
N ASP A 148 -9.60 7.21 12.67
CA ASP A 148 -8.86 8.44 12.99
C ASP A 148 -8.33 8.37 14.43
#